data_AF-A0A3E5FN97-F1
#
_entry.id   AF-A0A3E5FN97-F1
#
_cell.length_a   1.000
_cell.length_b   1.000
_cell.length_c   1.000
_cell.angle_alpha   90.00
_cell.angle_beta   90.00
_cell.angle_gamma   90.00
#
_symmetry.space_group_name_H-M   'P 1'
#
loop_
_entity.id
_entity.type
_entity.pdbx_description
1 polymer ?
#
loop_
_entity_poly.entity_id
_entity_poly.type
_entity_poly.pdbx_seq_one_letter_code
_entity_poly.pdbx_strand_id
1 'polypeptide(L)'
;MWGKLYRRELIINNLPPIFGLKHGEDLCFNMHLFPFVNKISIISDEIYYYRYGGMTNKMNTSIFIDACKAYEIKMRYLDRYNYFDRAGIYTAIELKNFLNTYIINYFIYTNYNKKRIVKEIKEAMEQTSFKAALKLINYSAYNNNYIQLLINNKIEKYIDYLIPNKVLLKVKYKMKYLIYKIIEQVC
;
A
#
# COMPACT_ATOMS: atom_id res chain seq x y z
N MET A 1 14.95 5.01 11.30
CA MET A 1 13.99 4.99 10.16
C MET A 1 13.50 6.39 9.89
N TRP A 2 12.99 6.65 8.69
CA TRP A 2 12.55 7.96 8.25
C TRP A 2 11.64 8.66 9.28
N GLY A 3 12.02 9.87 9.70
CA GLY A 3 11.29 10.69 10.66
C GLY A 3 11.20 10.14 12.09
N LYS A 4 12.00 9.14 12.50
CA LYS A 4 12.00 8.58 13.86
C LYS A 4 13.40 8.27 14.37
N LEU A 5 13.67 8.70 15.60
CA LEU A 5 14.90 8.38 16.34
C LEU A 5 14.62 7.30 17.39
N TYR A 6 15.44 6.26 17.39
CA TYR A 6 15.35 5.14 18.34
C TYR A 6 16.62 5.08 19.18
N ARG A 7 16.48 4.68 20.45
CA ARG A 7 17.65 4.31 21.26
C ARG A 7 18.33 3.09 20.63
N ARG A 8 19.66 3.09 20.60
CA ARG A 8 20.45 2.03 19.97
C ARG A 8 20.17 0.67 20.63
N GLU A 9 20.23 0.62 21.95
CA GLU A 9 19.98 -0.57 22.76
C GLU A 9 18.57 -1.17 22.56
N LEU A 10 17.55 -0.35 22.25
CA LEU A 10 16.23 -0.87 21.91
C LEU A 10 16.27 -1.74 20.65
N ILE A 11 17.01 -1.30 19.62
CA ILE A 11 17.12 -2.04 18.35
C ILE A 11 17.96 -3.29 18.53
N ILE A 12 19.11 -3.19 19.23
CA ILE A 12 20.03 -4.32 19.41
C ILE A 12 19.39 -5.45 20.20
N ASN A 13 18.61 -5.12 21.23
CA ASN A 13 17.95 -6.12 22.06
C ASN A 13 16.70 -6.71 21.39
N ASN A 14 16.18 -6.09 20.33
CA ASN A 14 14.95 -6.47 19.64
C ASN A 14 15.15 -6.39 18.12
N LEU A 15 16.18 -7.08 17.61
CA LEU A 15 16.52 -7.03 16.20
C LEU A 15 15.34 -7.54 15.35
N PRO A 16 14.84 -6.73 14.41
CA PRO A 16 13.78 -7.17 13.51
C PRO A 16 14.31 -8.27 12.57
N PRO A 17 13.47 -9.27 12.25
CA PRO A 17 13.84 -10.26 11.25
C PRO A 17 13.90 -9.62 9.86
N ILE A 18 14.58 -10.27 8.92
CA ILE A 18 14.50 -9.91 7.51
C ILE A 18 13.07 -10.20 7.03
N PHE A 19 12.33 -9.17 6.64
CA PHE A 19 10.91 -9.30 6.28
C PHE A 19 10.70 -9.78 4.83
N GLY A 20 11.74 -9.67 3.97
CA GLY A 20 11.65 -10.10 2.57
C GLY A 20 10.68 -9.27 1.72
N LEU A 21 10.49 -8.01 2.10
CA LEU A 21 9.71 -7.01 1.39
C LEU A 21 10.62 -6.13 0.54
N LYS A 22 10.24 -5.83 -0.70
CA LYS A 22 10.96 -4.81 -1.49
C LYS A 22 10.48 -3.40 -1.16
N HIS A 23 9.27 -3.25 -0.60
CA HIS A 23 8.65 -1.99 -0.22
C HIS A 23 7.94 -2.11 1.12
N GLY A 24 7.93 -1.03 1.91
CA GLY A 24 7.24 -0.99 3.19
C GLY A 24 7.92 -1.79 4.30
N GLU A 25 9.20 -2.11 4.15
CA GLU A 25 10.00 -2.76 5.20
C GLU A 25 10.15 -1.86 6.43
N ASP A 26 10.20 -0.54 6.23
CA ASP A 26 10.20 0.45 7.30
C ASP A 26 8.92 0.36 8.16
N LEU A 27 7.74 0.17 7.55
CA LEU A 27 6.52 -0.08 8.32
C LEU A 27 6.65 -1.32 9.21
N CYS A 28 7.16 -2.43 8.66
CA CYS A 28 7.30 -3.68 9.41
C CYS A 28 8.36 -3.56 10.52
N PHE A 29 9.44 -2.83 10.29
CA PHE A 29 10.44 -2.49 11.30
C PHE A 29 9.80 -1.68 12.44
N ASN A 30 9.00 -0.65 12.14
CA ASN A 30 8.29 0.12 13.18
C ASN A 30 7.43 -0.79 14.05
N MET A 31 6.61 -1.63 13.41
CA MET A 31 5.68 -2.51 14.08
C MET A 31 6.37 -3.56 14.94
N HIS A 32 7.54 -4.03 14.52
CA HIS A 32 8.35 -4.94 15.33
C HIS A 32 8.83 -4.27 16.63
N LEU A 33 9.30 -3.03 16.55
CA LEU A 33 9.94 -2.36 17.68
C LEU A 33 8.96 -1.70 18.65
N PHE A 34 7.83 -1.19 18.17
CA PHE A 34 6.88 -0.42 18.99
C PHE A 34 6.40 -1.12 20.28
N PRO A 35 6.16 -2.44 20.31
CA PRO A 35 5.82 -3.15 21.54
C PRO A 35 6.89 -3.07 22.64
N PHE A 36 8.15 -2.79 22.29
CA PHE A 36 9.28 -2.69 23.23
C PHE A 36 9.60 -1.24 23.63
N VAL A 37 8.83 -0.27 23.12
CA VAL A 37 9.05 1.15 23.42
C VAL A 37 8.31 1.54 24.71
N ASN A 38 9.06 1.96 25.73
CA ASN A 38 8.48 2.38 27.01
C ASN A 38 7.95 3.82 27.02
N LYS A 39 8.50 4.69 26.16
CA LYS A 39 8.11 6.11 26.07
C LYS A 39 8.28 6.61 24.65
N ILE A 40 7.28 7.33 24.16
CA ILE A 40 7.31 8.02 22.87
C ILE A 40 7.28 9.53 23.15
N SER A 41 8.17 10.28 22.50
CA SER A 41 8.15 11.75 22.48
C SER A 41 7.89 12.19 21.04
N ILE A 42 6.99 13.15 20.87
CA ILE A 42 6.64 13.73 19.57
C ILE A 42 7.14 15.17 19.58
N ILE A 43 7.89 15.55 18.54
CA ILE A 43 8.36 16.92 18.30
C ILE A 43 7.49 17.47 17.18
N SER A 44 6.87 18.63 17.40
CA SER A 44 6.02 19.31 16.41
C SER A 44 6.82 20.14 15.39
N ASP A 45 8.09 20.40 15.67
CA ASP A 45 8.95 21.23 14.82
C ASP A 45 9.31 20.53 13.51
N GLU A 46 9.39 21.31 12.43
CA GLU A 46 9.72 20.85 11.08
C GLU A 46 11.24 20.65 10.91
N ILE A 47 11.77 19.62 11.58
CA ILE A 47 13.22 19.34 11.63
C ILE A 47 13.68 18.26 10.65
N TYR A 48 12.74 17.55 10.02
CA TYR A 48 13.04 16.45 9.09
C TYR A 48 12.37 16.70 7.74
N TYR A 49 13.16 17.10 6.75
CA TYR A 49 12.69 17.38 5.40
C TYR A 49 12.75 16.11 4.54
N TYR A 50 11.58 15.56 4.22
CA TYR A 50 11.49 14.46 3.28
C TYR A 50 11.60 14.97 1.85
N ARG A 51 12.48 14.35 1.04
CA ARG A 51 12.56 14.68 -0.38
C ARG A 51 11.25 14.27 -1.06
N TYR A 52 10.47 15.27 -1.46
CA TYR A 52 9.30 15.04 -2.30
C TYR A 52 9.73 14.94 -3.77
N GLY A 53 9.47 13.80 -4.40
CA GLY A 53 9.86 13.52 -5.79
C GLY A 53 11.05 12.57 -5.91
N GLY A 54 11.59 12.48 -7.12
CA GLY A 54 12.39 11.32 -7.56
C GLY A 54 11.49 10.44 -8.43
N MET A 55 11.65 10.56 -9.74
CA MET A 55 10.81 9.90 -10.72
C MET A 55 10.97 8.38 -10.64
N THR A 56 10.11 7.71 -9.87
CA THR A 56 9.74 6.32 -10.15
C THR A 56 8.92 6.32 -11.44
N ASN A 57 9.60 6.51 -12.58
CA ASN A 57 9.01 6.60 -13.92
C ASN A 57 8.27 5.32 -14.36
N LYS A 58 8.42 4.25 -13.59
CA LYS A 58 7.80 2.96 -13.85
C LYS A 58 7.01 2.53 -12.63
N MET A 59 5.74 2.22 -12.87
CA MET A 59 4.93 1.54 -11.88
C MET A 59 5.61 0.24 -11.46
N ASN A 60 5.72 0.00 -10.16
CA ASN A 60 6.20 -1.26 -9.65
C ASN A 60 5.04 -2.29 -9.58
N THR A 61 5.07 -3.27 -10.47
CA THR A 61 4.03 -4.32 -10.52
C THR A 61 4.12 -5.32 -9.37
N SER A 62 5.26 -5.39 -8.65
CA SER A 62 5.42 -6.28 -7.49
C SER A 62 4.94 -5.68 -6.16
N ILE A 63 4.60 -4.38 -6.14
CA ILE A 63 4.27 -3.66 -4.89
C ILE A 63 3.00 -4.19 -4.22
N PHE A 64 2.05 -4.72 -4.99
CA PHE A 64 0.85 -5.34 -4.42
C PHE A 64 1.17 -6.65 -3.69
N ILE A 65 2.10 -7.45 -4.22
CA ILE A 65 2.55 -8.68 -3.56
C ILE A 65 3.26 -8.35 -2.24
N ASP A 66 4.08 -7.29 -2.21
CA ASP A 66 4.67 -6.82 -0.96
C ASP A 66 3.58 -6.35 0.03
N ALA A 67 2.52 -5.69 -0.43
CA ALA A 67 1.39 -5.31 0.44
C ALA A 67 0.68 -6.53 1.04
N CYS A 68 0.49 -7.61 0.26
CA CYS A 68 -0.03 -8.89 0.75
C CYS A 68 0.86 -9.51 1.84
N LYS A 69 2.19 -9.54 1.63
CA LYS A 69 3.14 -10.02 2.64
C LYS A 69 3.15 -9.13 3.90
N ALA A 70 3.10 -7.81 3.72
CA ALA A 70 3.02 -6.86 4.82
C ALA A 70 1.72 -7.08 5.62
N TYR A 71 0.60 -7.39 4.97
CA TYR A 71 -0.63 -7.80 5.64
C TYR A 71 -0.43 -9.04 6.52
N GLU A 72 0.24 -10.09 6.03
CA GLU A 72 0.51 -11.30 6.82
C GLU A 72 1.39 -11.00 8.05
N ILE A 73 2.40 -10.14 7.88
CA ILE A 73 3.24 -9.65 8.99
C ILE A 73 2.38 -8.92 10.01
N LYS A 74 1.51 -8.00 9.57
CA LYS A 74 0.59 -7.27 10.44
C LYS A 74 -0.33 -8.22 11.20
N MET A 75 -0.97 -9.15 10.52
CA MET A 75 -1.87 -10.13 11.16
C MET A 75 -1.16 -10.96 12.23
N ARG A 76 0.09 -11.40 11.99
CA ARG A 76 0.90 -12.10 13.00
C ARG A 76 1.19 -11.25 14.23
N TYR A 77 1.45 -9.96 14.06
CA TYR A 77 1.64 -9.06 15.20
C TYR A 77 0.35 -8.79 15.96
N LEU A 78 -0.77 -8.63 15.25
CA LEU A 78 -2.08 -8.47 15.89
C LEU A 78 -2.45 -9.68 16.74
N ASP A 79 -2.18 -10.88 16.23
CA ASP A 79 -2.35 -12.13 16.98
C ASP A 79 -1.43 -12.19 18.20
N ARG A 80 -0.12 -12.01 17.99
CA ARG A 80 0.91 -12.05 19.06
C ARG A 80 0.59 -11.11 20.23
N TYR A 81 0.05 -9.93 19.96
CA TYR A 81 -0.22 -8.91 20.97
C TYR A 81 -1.71 -8.77 21.33
N ASN A 82 -2.55 -9.76 20.97
CA ASN A 82 -3.99 -9.76 21.26
C ASN A 82 -4.69 -8.45 20.84
N TYR A 83 -4.36 -7.94 19.66
CA TYR A 83 -4.77 -6.63 19.15
C TYR A 83 -5.69 -6.72 17.92
N PHE A 84 -6.16 -7.93 17.59
CA PHE A 84 -7.01 -8.17 16.42
C PHE A 84 -8.30 -7.36 16.46
N ASP A 85 -9.01 -7.33 17.59
CA ASP A 85 -10.31 -6.64 17.71
C ASP A 85 -10.21 -5.13 17.47
N ARG A 86 -9.03 -4.55 17.68
CA ARG A 86 -8.79 -3.11 17.51
C ARG A 86 -8.34 -2.73 16.11
N ALA A 87 -7.59 -3.60 15.43
CA ALA A 87 -6.87 -3.24 14.20
C ALA A 87 -7.01 -4.23 13.04
N GLY A 88 -7.54 -5.44 13.27
CA GLY A 88 -7.64 -6.49 12.24
C GLY A 88 -8.48 -6.05 11.05
N ILE A 89 -9.65 -5.45 11.32
CA ILE A 89 -10.53 -4.98 10.25
C ILE A 89 -9.91 -3.81 9.47
N TYR A 90 -9.24 -2.88 10.14
CA TYR A 90 -8.56 -1.75 9.50
C TYR A 90 -7.37 -2.22 8.65
N THR A 91 -6.67 -3.25 9.10
CA THR A 91 -5.57 -3.89 8.35
C THR A 91 -6.09 -4.53 7.06
N ALA A 92 -7.27 -5.17 7.09
CA ALA A 92 -7.92 -5.69 5.89
C ALA A 92 -8.42 -4.57 4.95
N ILE A 93 -8.97 -3.49 5.50
CA ILE A 93 -9.39 -2.30 4.76
C ILE A 93 -8.21 -1.66 4.03
N GLU A 94 -7.08 -1.52 4.70
CA GLU A 94 -5.85 -0.98 4.12
C GLU A 94 -5.42 -1.77 2.89
N LEU A 95 -5.36 -3.11 2.98
CA LEU A 95 -4.96 -3.95 1.84
C LEU A 95 -5.94 -3.83 0.65
N LYS A 96 -7.25 -3.76 0.91
CA LYS A 96 -8.27 -3.54 -0.13
C LYS A 96 -8.10 -2.19 -0.82
N ASN A 97 -7.84 -1.13 -0.04
CA ASN A 97 -7.60 0.20 -0.59
C ASN A 97 -6.26 0.30 -1.33
N PHE A 98 -5.28 -0.49 -0.91
CA PHE A 98 -4.03 -0.63 -1.62
C PHE A 98 -4.24 -1.20 -3.02
N LEU A 99 -5.10 -2.21 -3.20
CA LEU A 99 -5.47 -2.72 -4.53
C LEU A 99 -6.12 -1.62 -5.40
N ASN A 100 -7.02 -0.81 -4.83
CA ASN A 100 -7.64 0.31 -5.57
C ASN A 100 -6.59 1.28 -6.09
N THR A 101 -5.66 1.67 -5.21
CA THR A 101 -4.58 2.58 -5.54
C THR A 101 -3.65 1.98 -6.58
N TYR A 102 -3.32 0.68 -6.46
CA TYR A 102 -2.54 -0.06 -7.44
C TYR A 102 -3.18 -0.02 -8.82
N ILE A 103 -4.49 -0.28 -8.93
CA ILE A 103 -5.23 -0.27 -10.19
C ILE A 103 -5.28 1.13 -10.82
N ILE A 104 -5.56 2.16 -10.01
CA ILE A 104 -5.58 3.54 -10.47
C ILE A 104 -4.19 3.97 -10.96
N ASN A 105 -3.14 3.62 -10.22
CA ASN A 105 -1.76 3.91 -10.62
C ASN A 105 -1.38 3.16 -11.90
N TYR A 106 -1.83 1.92 -12.07
CA TYR A 106 -1.67 1.17 -13.32
C TYR A 106 -2.29 1.91 -14.48
N PHE A 107 -3.53 2.38 -14.32
CA PHE A 107 -4.20 3.15 -15.34
C PHE A 107 -3.45 4.45 -15.68
N ILE A 108 -2.97 5.20 -14.69
CA ILE A 108 -2.31 6.50 -14.88
C ILE A 108 -0.92 6.35 -15.51
N TYR A 109 -0.08 5.47 -14.96
CA TYR A 109 1.36 5.46 -15.21
C TYR A 109 1.81 4.47 -16.29
N THR A 110 0.92 3.60 -16.79
CA THR A 110 1.27 2.60 -17.81
C THR A 110 0.53 2.84 -19.14
N ASN A 111 0.97 2.11 -20.18
CA ASN A 111 0.14 1.91 -21.37
C ASN A 111 -0.99 0.92 -21.01
N TYR A 112 -2.05 1.47 -20.42
CA TYR A 112 -3.16 0.74 -19.86
C TYR A 112 -3.68 -0.35 -20.80
N ASN A 113 -3.68 -1.59 -20.31
CA ASN A 113 -4.25 -2.75 -20.98
C ASN A 113 -5.20 -3.46 -20.01
N LYS A 114 -6.51 -3.36 -20.27
CA LYS A 114 -7.56 -3.95 -19.41
C LYS A 114 -7.38 -5.46 -19.24
N LYS A 115 -7.05 -6.19 -20.30
CA LYS A 115 -6.85 -7.66 -20.22
C LYS A 115 -5.69 -8.02 -19.29
N ARG A 116 -4.59 -7.27 -19.36
CA ARG A 116 -3.41 -7.51 -18.51
C ARG A 116 -3.72 -7.25 -17.03
N ILE A 117 -4.33 -6.11 -16.71
CA ILE A 117 -4.66 -5.80 -15.30
C ILE A 117 -5.73 -6.75 -14.74
N VAL A 118 -6.68 -7.22 -15.55
CA VAL A 118 -7.62 -8.27 -15.13
C VAL A 118 -6.86 -9.54 -14.73
N LYS A 119 -5.86 -9.96 -15.52
CA LYS A 119 -5.02 -11.11 -15.17
C LYS A 119 -4.24 -10.88 -13.87
N GLU A 120 -3.59 -9.73 -13.72
CA GLU A 120 -2.84 -9.39 -12.49
C GLU A 120 -3.76 -9.35 -11.25
N ILE A 121 -4.99 -8.82 -11.36
CA ILE A 121 -5.96 -8.85 -10.26
C ILE A 121 -6.42 -10.27 -9.94
N LYS A 122 -6.61 -11.13 -10.94
CA LYS A 122 -6.93 -12.55 -10.70
C LYS A 122 -5.81 -13.25 -9.92
N GLU A 123 -4.56 -13.05 -10.32
CA GLU A 123 -3.40 -13.61 -9.62
C GLU A 123 -3.28 -13.04 -8.19
N ALA A 124 -3.57 -11.75 -7.99
CA ALA A 124 -3.67 -11.12 -6.69
C ALA A 124 -4.80 -11.71 -5.83
N MET A 125 -5.95 -12.02 -6.43
CA MET A 125 -7.07 -12.68 -5.77
C MET A 125 -6.76 -14.11 -5.33
N GLU A 126 -5.74 -14.75 -5.91
CA GLU A 126 -5.27 -16.06 -5.47
C GLU A 126 -4.38 -16.01 -4.22
N GLN A 127 -3.86 -14.83 -3.85
CA GLN A 127 -3.06 -14.66 -2.64
C GLN A 127 -3.88 -14.98 -1.39
N THR A 128 -3.39 -15.89 -0.56
CA THR A 128 -4.05 -16.32 0.68
C THR A 128 -4.34 -15.15 1.62
N SER A 129 -3.41 -14.21 1.74
CA SER A 129 -3.56 -12.97 2.48
C SER A 129 -4.68 -12.08 1.95
N PHE A 130 -4.77 -11.92 0.63
CA PHE A 130 -5.83 -11.11 0.06
C PHE A 130 -7.20 -11.78 0.19
N LYS A 131 -7.29 -13.10 0.01
CA LYS A 131 -8.49 -13.89 0.30
C LYS A 131 -8.94 -13.72 1.75
N ALA A 132 -8.00 -13.77 2.70
CA ALA A 132 -8.28 -13.56 4.12
C ALA A 132 -8.81 -12.13 4.38
N ALA A 133 -8.18 -11.11 3.79
CA ALA A 133 -8.64 -9.73 3.91
C ALA A 133 -10.05 -9.53 3.35
N LEU A 134 -10.39 -10.15 2.21
CA LEU A 134 -11.73 -10.07 1.62
C LEU A 134 -12.83 -10.63 2.54
N LYS A 135 -12.53 -11.68 3.32
CA LYS A 135 -13.48 -12.27 4.28
C LYS A 135 -13.77 -11.35 5.48
N LEU A 136 -12.82 -10.51 5.87
CA LEU A 136 -13.00 -9.53 6.95
C LEU A 136 -13.78 -8.32 6.41
N ILE A 137 -15.10 -8.39 6.51
CA ILE A 137 -16.02 -7.35 6.04
C ILE A 137 -16.51 -6.52 7.24
N ASN A 138 -16.36 -5.19 7.15
CA ASN A 138 -17.01 -4.28 8.07
C ASN A 138 -18.29 -3.75 7.41
N TYR A 139 -19.45 -4.27 7.81
CA TYR A 139 -20.72 -3.86 7.23
C TYR A 139 -21.06 -2.38 7.50
N SER A 140 -20.57 -1.78 8.59
CA SER A 140 -20.86 -0.38 8.92
C SER A 140 -19.93 0.62 8.22
N ALA A 141 -18.68 0.24 7.93
CA ALA A 141 -17.70 1.12 7.26
C ALA A 141 -17.62 0.90 5.73
N TYR A 142 -18.11 -0.23 5.21
CA TYR A 142 -18.04 -0.60 3.80
C TYR A 142 -19.41 -0.92 3.22
N ASN A 143 -20.25 0.11 3.07
CA ASN A 143 -21.42 0.05 2.19
C ASN A 143 -21.02 0.24 0.71
N ASN A 144 -19.87 -0.34 0.34
CA ASN A 144 -19.19 -0.07 -0.92
C ASN A 144 -19.45 -1.22 -1.90
N ASN A 145 -20.46 -1.02 -2.74
CA ASN A 145 -20.90 -1.93 -3.80
C ASN A 145 -19.77 -2.52 -4.66
N TYR A 146 -18.62 -1.84 -4.74
CA TYR A 146 -17.50 -2.26 -5.56
C TYR A 146 -16.68 -3.42 -4.97
N ILE A 147 -16.46 -3.51 -3.64
CA ILE A 147 -15.76 -4.67 -3.06
C ILE A 147 -16.56 -5.96 -3.28
N GLN A 148 -17.89 -5.87 -3.27
CA GLN A 148 -18.76 -7.00 -3.64
C GLN A 148 -18.55 -7.44 -5.09
N LEU A 149 -18.11 -6.55 -5.99
CA LEU A 149 -17.75 -6.96 -7.36
C LEU A 149 -16.50 -7.87 -7.33
N LEU A 150 -15.50 -7.59 -6.49
CA LEU A 150 -14.35 -8.49 -6.34
C LEU A 150 -14.76 -9.82 -5.72
N ILE A 151 -15.53 -9.81 -4.65
CA ILE A 151 -16.00 -11.04 -3.97
C ILE A 151 -16.77 -11.93 -4.95
N ASN A 152 -17.61 -11.33 -5.79
CA ASN A 152 -18.40 -12.04 -6.81
C ASN A 152 -17.62 -12.31 -8.12
N ASN A 153 -16.30 -12.15 -8.12
CA ASN A 153 -15.42 -12.35 -9.29
C ASN A 153 -15.79 -11.52 -10.53
N LYS A 154 -16.46 -10.38 -10.35
CA LYS A 154 -16.84 -9.41 -11.39
C LYS A 154 -15.72 -8.37 -11.59
N ILE A 155 -14.50 -8.84 -11.84
CA ILE A 155 -13.28 -8.01 -11.89
C ILE A 155 -13.34 -6.91 -12.96
N GLU A 156 -13.92 -7.19 -14.12
CA GLU A 156 -14.02 -6.16 -15.17
C GLU A 156 -14.92 -5.00 -14.74
N LYS A 157 -16.09 -5.31 -14.15
CA LYS A 157 -17.00 -4.30 -13.60
C LYS A 157 -16.35 -3.53 -12.45
N TYR A 158 -15.50 -4.19 -11.67
CA TYR A 158 -14.73 -3.54 -10.61
C TYR A 158 -13.77 -2.48 -11.15
N ILE A 159 -13.01 -2.84 -12.18
CA ILE A 159 -12.10 -1.90 -12.86
C ILE A 159 -12.89 -0.75 -13.47
N ASP A 160 -14.01 -1.06 -14.13
CA ASP A 160 -14.91 -0.07 -14.74
C ASP A 160 -15.58 0.83 -13.69
N TYR A 161 -15.62 0.43 -12.42
CA TYR A 161 -16.07 1.28 -11.32
C TYR A 161 -14.95 2.22 -10.83
N LEU A 162 -13.69 1.77 -10.80
CA LEU A 162 -12.56 2.53 -10.23
C LEU A 162 -11.96 3.58 -11.16
N ILE A 163 -11.96 3.32 -12.47
CA ILE A 163 -11.30 4.15 -13.48
C ILE A 163 -12.09 5.39 -13.92
N PRO A 164 -13.44 5.40 -13.95
CA PRO A 164 -14.19 6.59 -14.34
C PRO A 164 -13.74 7.82 -13.57
N ASN A 165 -13.62 8.95 -14.27
CA ASN A 165 -13.13 10.23 -13.75
C ASN A 165 -11.62 10.29 -13.39
N LYS A 166 -10.83 9.23 -13.64
CA LYS A 166 -9.36 9.26 -13.48
C LYS A 166 -8.60 9.61 -14.77
N VAL A 167 -9.31 9.73 -15.90
CA VAL A 167 -8.73 10.14 -17.20
C VAL A 167 -8.01 11.49 -17.10
N LEU A 168 -8.63 12.46 -16.42
CA LEU A 168 -8.02 13.78 -16.19
C LEU A 168 -6.71 13.69 -15.39
N LEU A 169 -6.62 12.79 -14.41
CA LEU A 169 -5.36 12.56 -13.68
C LEU A 169 -4.27 12.00 -14.59
N LYS A 170 -4.63 11.07 -15.49
CA LYS A 170 -3.72 10.53 -16.50
C LYS A 170 -3.23 11.62 -17.46
N VAL A 171 -4.11 12.50 -17.92
CA VAL A 171 -3.75 13.65 -18.76
C VAL A 171 -2.79 14.59 -18.02
N LYS A 172 -3.13 14.99 -16.78
CA LYS A 172 -2.29 15.83 -15.93
C LYS A 172 -0.89 15.23 -15.71
N TYR A 173 -0.82 13.93 -15.44
CA TYR A 173 0.45 13.23 -15.30
C TYR A 173 1.29 13.28 -16.58
N LYS A 174 0.68 12.96 -17.73
CA LYS A 174 1.37 13.02 -19.03
C LYS A 174 1.88 14.44 -19.31
N MET A 175 1.06 15.47 -19.09
CA MET A 175 1.50 16.86 -19.26
C MET A 175 2.69 17.21 -18.38
N LYS A 176 2.63 16.88 -17.07
CA LYS A 176 3.74 17.12 -16.14
C LYS A 176 5.02 16.41 -16.60
N TYR A 177 4.91 15.17 -17.08
CA TYR A 177 6.03 14.40 -17.60
C TYR A 177 6.64 15.04 -18.87
N LEU A 178 5.81 15.52 -19.80
CA LEU A 178 6.29 16.24 -20.99
C LEU A 178 7.00 17.55 -20.60
N ILE A 179 6.42 18.36 -19.71
CA ILE A 179 7.03 19.63 -19.26
C ILE A 179 8.40 19.36 -18.62
N TYR A 180 8.50 18.35 -17.76
CA TYR A 180 9.78 17.94 -17.17
C TYR A 180 10.81 17.59 -18.23
N LYS A 181 10.45 16.77 -19.23
CA LYS A 181 11.37 16.40 -20.31
C LYS A 181 11.86 17.59 -21.12
N ILE A 182 11.02 18.61 -21.30
CA ILE A 182 11.42 19.85 -21.97
C ILE A 182 12.44 20.60 -21.10
N ILE A 183 12.17 20.74 -19.80
CA ILE A 183 13.09 21.42 -18.86
C ILE A 183 14.44 20.70 -18.80
N GLU A 184 14.45 19.37 -18.74
CA GLU A 184 15.67 18.53 -18.70
C GLU A 184 16.51 18.62 -19.99
N GLN A 185 15.93 19.06 -21.12
CA GLN A 185 16.65 19.27 -22.38
C GLN A 185 17.23 20.69 -22.53
N VAL A 186 16.76 21.64 -21.72
CA VAL A 186 17.10 23.07 -21.83
C VAL A 186 18.01 23.53 -20.67
N CYS A 187 18.17 22.71 -19.63
CA CYS A 187 19.09 22.89 -18.51
C CYS A 187 20.22 21.86 -18.57
#